data_AF-A0A0L0CET5-F1
#
_entry.id   AF-A0A0L0CET5-F1
#
_cell.length_a   1.000
_cell.length_b   1.000
_cell.length_c   1.000
_cell.angle_alpha   90.00
_cell.angle_beta   90.00
_cell.angle_gamma   90.00
#
_symmetry.space_group_name_H-M   'P 1'
#
loop_
_entity.id
_entity.type
_entity.pdbx_description
1 polymer ?
#
loop_
_entity_poly.entity_id
_entity_poly.type
_entity_poly.pdbx_seq_one_letter_code
_entity_poly.pdbx_strand_id
1 'polypeptide(L)'
;MHYNKNKTRFNYRVLIKDGGEGHVGTVRNFESSEEVVVVWDNGTAANYRCAGAYDLRILDSAPTGIKHDGTMCDTCRQQPIFGIRWKCAECVNYDLCSICYHGDKHHLRHRFYRIATPGGERTMIEPRRKSKKVAVRGIFPGARVVRGVDWQWEDQDGGVGRRGKVNEIQDWSSASPRSAAYVVWDNGAKNLYRVGFEGMADLK
;
A
#
# COMPACT_ATOMS: atom_id res chain seq x y z
N MET A 1 7.84 -7.65 -1.59
CA MET A 1 7.73 -6.80 -0.38
C MET A 1 7.12 -7.64 0.76
N HIS A 2 7.29 -7.27 2.02
CA HIS A 2 6.70 -7.97 3.17
C HIS A 2 6.13 -6.94 4.15
N TYR A 3 5.14 -7.32 4.97
CA TYR A 3 4.64 -6.47 6.06
C TYR A 3 4.70 -7.20 7.41
N ASN A 4 4.83 -6.43 8.49
CA ASN A 4 4.85 -6.96 9.86
C ASN A 4 3.41 -6.99 10.41
N LYS A 5 2.89 -8.19 10.66
CA LYS A 5 1.52 -8.42 11.16
C LYS A 5 1.51 -8.40 12.68
N ASN A 6 0.89 -7.36 13.25
CA ASN A 6 0.65 -7.27 14.68
C ASN A 6 -0.51 -8.18 15.10
N LYS A 7 -0.46 -8.70 16.34
CA LYS A 7 -1.46 -9.61 16.93
C LYS A 7 -2.77 -8.89 17.30
N THR A 8 -3.40 -8.17 16.37
CA THR A 8 -4.80 -7.77 16.52
C THR A 8 -5.67 -8.86 15.89
N ARG A 9 -6.60 -9.42 16.69
CA ARG A 9 -7.64 -10.35 16.22
C ARG A 9 -8.49 -9.61 15.19
N PHE A 10 -8.47 -10.08 13.95
CA PHE A 10 -9.35 -9.59 12.89
C PHE A 10 -10.36 -10.69 12.59
N ASN A 11 -11.63 -10.31 12.48
CA ASN A 11 -12.70 -11.20 12.05
C ASN A 11 -12.69 -11.27 10.52
N TYR A 12 -11.62 -11.83 9.95
CA TYR A 12 -11.59 -12.24 8.55
C TYR A 12 -12.64 -13.35 8.40
N ARG A 13 -13.79 -13.02 7.80
CA ARG A 13 -14.70 -14.04 7.27
C ARG A 13 -14.30 -14.25 5.82
N VAL A 14 -13.94 -15.49 5.52
CA VAL A 14 -13.35 -15.94 4.26
C VAL A 14 -14.28 -15.61 3.09
N LEU A 15 -13.96 -14.56 2.35
CA LEU A 15 -14.37 -14.40 0.97
C LEU A 15 -13.07 -14.32 0.17
N ILE A 16 -12.83 -15.28 -0.71
CA ILE A 16 -11.61 -15.47 -1.53
C ILE A 16 -11.41 -14.31 -2.55
N LYS A 17 -12.10 -13.20 -2.36
CA LYS A 17 -12.13 -12.02 -3.25
C LYS A 17 -10.79 -11.30 -3.31
N ASP A 18 -10.01 -11.33 -2.23
CA ASP A 18 -8.69 -10.69 -2.15
C ASP A 18 -7.58 -11.51 -2.83
N GLY A 19 -7.81 -12.80 -3.14
CA GLY A 19 -6.76 -13.72 -3.61
C GLY A 19 -5.97 -14.40 -2.48
N GLY A 20 -6.32 -14.15 -1.21
CA GLY A 20 -5.72 -14.73 -0.02
C GLY A 20 -4.75 -13.81 0.72
N GLU A 21 -4.32 -14.25 1.91
CA GLU A 21 -3.53 -13.41 2.84
C GLU A 21 -2.28 -12.79 2.17
N GLY A 22 -2.18 -11.46 2.29
CA GLY A 22 -1.05 -10.67 1.80
C GLY A 22 -1.23 -10.15 0.37
N HIS A 23 -2.30 -10.51 -0.32
CA HIS A 23 -2.68 -9.80 -1.54
C HIS A 23 -3.15 -8.38 -1.22
N VAL A 24 -2.91 -7.46 -2.14
CA VAL A 24 -3.21 -6.04 -1.97
C VAL A 24 -4.26 -5.57 -2.95
N GLY A 25 -4.88 -4.45 -2.60
CA GLY A 25 -5.86 -3.76 -3.40
C GLY A 25 -5.83 -2.27 -3.10
N THR A 26 -6.48 -1.53 -3.97
CA THR A 26 -6.63 -0.08 -3.90
C THR A 26 -8.00 0.27 -3.33
N VAL A 27 -8.04 1.14 -2.33
CA VAL A 27 -9.29 1.78 -1.91
C VAL A 27 -9.71 2.74 -3.02
N ARG A 28 -10.86 2.48 -3.63
CA ARG A 28 -11.39 3.26 -4.76
C ARG A 28 -12.18 4.47 -4.27
N ASN A 29 -13.17 4.22 -3.42
CA ASN A 29 -14.04 5.23 -2.85
C ASN A 29 -14.72 4.69 -1.57
N PHE A 30 -15.29 5.59 -0.79
CA PHE A 30 -16.16 5.27 0.33
C PHE A 30 -17.61 5.46 -0.10
N GLU A 31 -18.45 4.45 0.08
CA GLU A 31 -19.90 4.56 -0.13
C GLU A 31 -20.58 5.24 1.06
N SER A 32 -20.01 5.04 2.26
CA SER A 32 -20.44 5.69 3.50
C SER A 32 -19.28 5.74 4.51
N SER A 33 -19.54 6.24 5.73
CA SER A 33 -18.58 6.14 6.84
C SER A 33 -18.33 4.71 7.32
N GLU A 34 -19.16 3.75 6.91
CA GLU A 34 -19.12 2.36 7.39
C GLU A 34 -18.73 1.35 6.29
N GLU A 35 -18.75 1.76 5.02
CA GLU A 35 -18.54 0.92 3.85
C GLU A 35 -17.58 1.55 2.84
N VAL A 36 -16.62 0.74 2.38
CA VAL A 36 -15.56 1.14 1.44
C VAL A 36 -15.45 0.18 0.27
N VAL A 37 -15.24 0.70 -0.94
CA VAL A 37 -15.01 -0.08 -2.15
C VAL A 37 -13.52 -0.28 -2.36
N VAL A 38 -13.10 -1.52 -2.57
CA VAL A 38 -11.72 -1.89 -2.91
C VAL A 38 -11.68 -2.57 -4.26
N VAL A 39 -10.75 -2.15 -5.11
CA VAL A 39 -10.33 -2.90 -6.31
C VAL A 39 -9.06 -3.65 -5.96
N TRP A 40 -9.15 -4.96 -5.82
CA TRP A 40 -8.00 -5.83 -5.60
C TRP A 40 -7.12 -5.87 -6.85
N ASP A 41 -5.83 -6.11 -6.67
CA ASP A 41 -4.87 -6.17 -7.77
C ASP A 41 -5.15 -7.32 -8.75
N ASN A 42 -5.92 -8.34 -8.34
CA ASN A 42 -6.44 -9.38 -9.24
C ASN A 42 -7.65 -8.91 -10.07
N GLY A 43 -8.03 -7.64 -9.93
CA GLY A 43 -9.14 -6.95 -10.58
C GLY A 43 -10.53 -7.25 -10.04
N THR A 44 -10.65 -7.91 -8.90
CA THR A 44 -11.94 -8.06 -8.21
C THR A 44 -12.27 -6.76 -7.49
N ALA A 45 -13.43 -6.16 -7.79
CA ALA A 45 -13.97 -5.06 -7.02
C ALA A 45 -15.03 -5.56 -6.03
N ALA A 46 -15.00 -5.06 -4.79
CA ALA A 46 -15.98 -5.41 -3.77
C ALA A 46 -16.03 -4.39 -2.63
N ASN A 47 -17.15 -4.40 -1.89
CA ASN A 47 -17.36 -3.56 -0.73
C ASN A 47 -16.95 -4.28 0.56
N TYR A 48 -16.47 -3.50 1.53
CA TYR A 48 -15.94 -3.98 2.81
C TYR A 48 -16.35 -3.06 3.96
N ARG A 49 -16.44 -3.62 5.16
CA ARG A 49 -16.79 -2.86 6.37
C ARG A 49 -15.57 -2.13 6.92
N CYS A 50 -15.76 -0.86 7.28
CA CYS A 50 -14.74 -0.03 7.91
C CYS A 50 -15.21 0.67 9.22
N ALA A 51 -16.39 0.33 9.73
CA ALA A 51 -16.87 0.74 11.05
C ALA A 51 -17.58 -0.42 11.78
N GLY A 52 -17.43 -0.49 13.11
CA GLY A 52 -17.95 -1.57 13.96
C GLY A 52 -17.23 -2.91 13.78
N ALA A 53 -17.13 -3.39 12.54
CA ALA A 53 -16.24 -4.45 12.11
C ALA A 53 -15.26 -3.93 11.04
N TYR A 54 -14.06 -4.48 11.03
CA TYR A 54 -13.00 -4.06 10.12
C TYR A 54 -12.53 -5.26 9.28
N ASP A 55 -12.77 -5.19 7.97
CA ASP A 55 -12.38 -6.25 7.03
C ASP A 55 -10.98 -6.05 6.44
N LEU A 56 -10.47 -4.81 6.47
CA LEU A 56 -9.24 -4.40 5.78
C LEU A 56 -8.13 -3.94 6.74
N ARG A 57 -6.89 -3.96 6.26
CA ARG A 57 -5.74 -3.35 6.93
C ARG A 57 -5.02 -2.44 5.95
N ILE A 58 -4.62 -1.25 6.41
CA ILE A 58 -3.79 -0.34 5.62
C ILE A 58 -2.37 -0.91 5.55
N LEU A 59 -1.91 -1.22 4.34
CA LEU A 59 -0.52 -1.58 4.06
C LEU A 59 0.34 -0.33 3.86
N ASP A 60 -0.11 0.57 3.00
CA ASP A 60 0.53 1.86 2.73
C ASP A 60 -0.55 2.90 2.44
N SER A 61 -0.46 4.05 3.11
CA SER A 61 -1.34 5.20 2.89
C SER A 61 -0.63 6.35 2.18
N ALA A 62 0.67 6.24 1.85
CA ALA A 62 1.36 7.28 1.10
C ALA A 62 0.70 7.65 -0.25
N PRO A 63 0.07 6.72 -1.01
CA PRO A 63 -0.64 7.08 -2.23
C PRO A 63 -1.78 8.09 -2.02
N THR A 64 -2.33 8.22 -0.81
CA THR A 64 -3.37 9.23 -0.52
C THR A 64 -2.80 10.65 -0.36
N GLY A 65 -1.46 10.78 -0.32
CA GLY A 65 -0.76 12.04 -0.06
C GLY A 65 -0.75 12.49 1.40
N ILE A 66 -1.33 11.71 2.33
CA ILE A 66 -1.22 11.99 3.76
C ILE A 66 0.25 11.97 4.18
N LYS A 67 0.66 12.96 4.97
CA LYS A 67 2.06 13.16 5.37
C LYS A 67 2.18 13.81 6.73
N HIS A 68 3.31 13.56 7.39
CA HIS A 68 3.64 14.16 8.68
C HIS A 68 4.70 15.25 8.49
N ASP A 69 4.25 16.50 8.35
CA ASP A 69 5.16 17.64 8.21
C ASP A 69 6.09 17.80 9.44
N GLY A 70 7.30 18.30 9.20
CA GLY A 70 8.34 18.42 10.24
C GLY A 70 8.96 17.09 10.69
N THR A 71 8.72 15.99 9.97
CA THR A 71 9.31 14.68 10.28
C THR A 71 10.17 14.17 9.13
N MET A 72 11.16 13.34 9.45
CA MET A 72 12.05 12.71 8.48
C MET A 72 12.23 11.24 8.85
N CYS A 73 12.25 10.36 7.86
CA CYS A 73 12.64 8.97 8.09
C CYS A 73 14.16 8.92 8.32
N ASP A 74 14.61 8.45 9.49
CA ASP A 74 16.02 8.44 9.85
C ASP A 74 16.86 7.43 9.07
N THR A 75 16.22 6.52 8.34
CA THR A 75 16.93 5.57 7.46
C THR A 75 17.04 6.05 6.02
N CYS A 76 15.91 6.33 5.35
CA CYS A 76 15.92 6.69 3.92
C CYS A 76 15.85 8.20 3.65
N ARG A 77 15.84 9.03 4.70
CA ARG A 77 15.77 10.51 4.62
C ARG A 77 14.52 11.06 3.92
N GLN A 78 13.48 10.26 3.71
CA GLN A 78 12.20 10.76 3.22
C GLN A 78 11.68 11.86 4.14
N GLN A 79 11.41 13.05 3.58
CA GLN A 79 10.96 14.23 4.30
C GLN A 79 9.96 15.02 3.44
N PRO A 80 8.71 15.25 3.91
CA PRO A 80 8.13 14.67 5.12
C PRO A 80 7.92 13.15 4.99
N ILE A 81 7.66 12.46 6.10
CA ILE A 81 7.21 11.06 6.04
C ILE A 81 5.79 11.01 5.45
N PHE A 82 5.63 10.37 4.30
CA PHE A 82 4.33 10.10 3.69
C PHE A 82 3.76 8.77 4.18
N GLY A 83 2.44 8.73 4.37
CA GLY A 83 1.70 7.60 4.91
C GLY A 83 1.88 7.47 6.42
N ILE A 84 1.88 6.24 6.92
CA ILE A 84 2.02 5.93 8.35
C ILE A 84 3.42 6.29 8.84
N ARG A 85 3.49 7.08 9.92
CA ARG A 85 4.73 7.34 10.67
C ARG A 85 4.96 6.28 11.75
N TRP A 86 6.17 5.72 11.77
CA TRP A 86 6.61 4.72 12.75
C TRP A 86 7.66 5.32 13.67
N LYS A 87 7.26 5.78 14.84
CA LYS A 87 8.15 6.39 15.82
C LYS A 87 8.73 5.35 16.77
N CYS A 88 10.04 5.24 16.90
CA CYS A 88 10.66 4.36 17.89
C CYS A 88 10.25 4.80 19.31
N ALA A 89 9.79 3.88 20.14
CA ALA A 89 9.39 4.17 21.52
C ALA A 89 10.58 4.19 22.50
N GLU A 90 11.74 3.70 22.06
CA GLU A 90 12.93 3.48 22.89
C GLU A 90 14.08 4.44 22.54
N CYS A 91 14.01 5.12 21.39
CA CYS A 91 15.05 6.04 20.94
C CYS A 91 14.51 7.47 20.92
N VAL A 92 15.34 8.42 21.33
CA VAL A 92 15.02 9.85 21.24
C VAL A 92 14.94 10.25 19.77
N ASN A 93 13.82 10.88 19.40
CA ASN A 93 13.59 11.47 18.08
C ASN A 93 13.92 10.56 16.87
N TYR A 94 13.59 9.26 16.96
CA TYR A 94 13.81 8.33 15.85
C TYR A 94 12.50 7.88 15.20
N ASP A 95 12.40 8.02 13.89
CA ASP A 95 11.21 7.85 13.07
C ASP A 95 11.52 7.11 11.76
N LEU A 96 10.61 6.23 11.34
CA LEU A 96 10.68 5.49 10.08
C LEU A 96 9.41 5.69 9.25
N CYS A 97 9.57 5.72 7.92
CA CYS A 97 8.45 5.52 6.99
C CYS A 97 8.05 4.04 6.91
N SER A 98 6.88 3.74 6.33
CA SER A 98 6.39 2.35 6.17
C SER A 98 7.37 1.44 5.42
N ILE A 99 8.04 1.95 4.38
CA ILE A 99 9.02 1.17 3.62
C ILE A 99 10.19 0.74 4.52
N CYS A 100 10.74 1.64 5.33
CA CYS A 100 11.84 1.31 6.22
C CYS A 100 11.40 0.44 7.41
N TYR A 101 10.22 0.71 7.97
CA TYR A 101 9.67 -0.08 9.07
C TYR A 101 9.40 -1.54 8.65
N HIS A 102 8.81 -1.76 7.48
CA HIS A 102 8.55 -3.10 6.94
C HIS A 102 9.77 -3.75 6.26
N GLY A 103 10.74 -2.92 5.83
CA GLY A 103 12.06 -3.32 5.36
C GLY A 103 13.05 -3.64 6.49
N ASP A 104 12.55 -3.85 7.72
CA ASP A 104 13.33 -4.25 8.89
C ASP A 104 14.54 -3.36 9.19
N LYS A 105 14.43 -2.06 8.87
CA LYS A 105 15.41 -1.04 9.24
C LYS A 105 15.26 -0.70 10.72
N HIS A 106 16.35 -0.25 11.36
CA HIS A 106 16.45 -0.06 12.82
C HIS A 106 16.32 -1.37 13.64
N HIS A 107 16.59 -1.29 14.94
CA HIS A 107 16.54 -2.44 15.84
C HIS A 107 15.15 -3.12 15.87
N LEU A 108 15.10 -4.41 15.51
CA LEU A 108 13.86 -5.20 15.49
C LEU A 108 13.33 -5.56 16.88
N ARG A 109 14.14 -5.35 17.92
CA ARG A 109 13.75 -5.52 19.32
C ARG A 109 13.03 -4.30 19.88
N HIS A 110 13.18 -3.13 19.26
CA HIS A 110 12.55 -1.92 19.75
C HIS A 110 11.07 -1.91 19.38
N ARG A 111 10.24 -1.46 20.33
CA ARG A 111 8.84 -1.12 20.11
C ARG A 111 8.72 0.19 19.33
N PHE A 112 7.63 0.31 18.60
CA PHE A 112 7.31 1.51 17.83
C PHE A 112 5.90 1.98 18.18
N TYR A 113 5.70 3.29 18.15
CA TYR A 113 4.39 3.88 18.01
C TYR A 113 4.03 3.95 16.52
N ARG A 114 2.87 3.40 16.17
CA ARG A 114 2.23 3.63 14.87
C ARG A 114 1.37 4.89 14.99
N ILE A 115 1.64 5.87 14.14
CA ILE A 115 0.89 7.13 14.05
C ILE A 115 0.33 7.20 12.63
N ALA A 116 -0.95 6.86 12.47
CA ALA A 116 -1.55 6.63 11.15
C ALA A 116 -1.87 7.93 10.39
N THR A 117 -2.20 8.99 11.13
CA THR A 117 -2.56 10.32 10.59
C THR A 117 -1.87 11.42 11.41
N PRO A 118 -1.63 12.61 10.84
CA PRO A 118 -1.16 13.77 11.60
C PRO A 118 -2.12 14.10 12.74
N GLY A 119 -1.59 14.32 13.95
CA GLY A 119 -2.40 14.54 15.15
C GLY A 119 -3.16 13.30 15.68
N GLY A 120 -3.08 12.16 14.99
CA GLY A 120 -3.75 10.93 15.39
C GLY A 120 -3.13 10.24 16.61
N GLU A 121 -3.84 9.23 17.11
CA GLU A 121 -3.42 8.44 18.27
C GLU A 121 -2.10 7.70 18.02
N ARG A 122 -1.26 7.62 19.06
CA ARG A 122 -0.02 6.85 19.04
C ARG A 122 -0.28 5.44 19.56
N THR A 123 -0.49 4.49 18.67
CA THR A 123 -0.67 3.08 19.07
C THR A 123 0.68 2.41 19.31
N MET A 124 0.97 1.94 20.52
CA MET A 124 2.17 1.15 20.79
C MET A 124 2.08 -0.23 20.13
N ILE A 125 3.14 -0.63 19.44
CA ILE A 125 3.22 -1.88 18.69
C ILE A 125 4.31 -2.79 19.26
N GLU A 126 4.03 -4.09 19.29
CA GLU A 126 4.98 -5.13 19.69
C GLU A 126 6.27 -5.13 18.84
N PRO A 127 7.42 -5.55 19.40
CA PRO A 127 8.67 -5.63 18.65
C PRO A 127 8.55 -6.48 17.39
N ARG A 128 9.04 -5.96 16.25
CA ARG A 128 9.01 -6.66 14.94
C ARG A 128 9.63 -8.05 15.00
N ARG A 129 10.69 -8.26 15.80
CA ARG A 129 11.33 -9.58 15.99
C ARG A 129 10.35 -10.67 16.47
N LYS A 130 9.28 -10.30 17.20
CA LYS A 130 8.28 -11.23 17.72
C LYS A 130 7.01 -11.28 16.87
N SER A 131 6.92 -10.46 15.82
CA SER A 131 5.74 -10.35 14.95
C SER A 131 5.85 -11.30 13.76
N LYS A 132 4.71 -11.73 13.24
CA LYS A 132 4.68 -12.54 12.01
C LYS A 132 4.93 -11.63 10.81
N LYS A 133 5.81 -12.06 9.91
CA LYS A 133 6.07 -11.36 8.65
C LYS A 133 5.33 -12.05 7.52
N VAL A 134 4.55 -11.30 6.76
CA VAL A 134 3.72 -11.84 5.67
C VAL A 134 4.20 -11.24 4.36
N ALA A 135 4.37 -12.08 3.34
CA ALA A 135 4.73 -11.64 2.00
C ALA A 135 3.56 -10.90 1.35
N VAL A 136 3.85 -9.74 0.77
CA VAL A 136 2.88 -8.94 0.03
C VAL A 136 2.88 -9.39 -1.43
N ARG A 137 1.70 -9.57 -2.02
CA ARG A 137 1.47 -10.01 -3.41
C ARG A 137 0.53 -9.02 -4.12
N GLY A 138 0.73 -8.81 -5.42
CA GLY A 138 -0.02 -7.85 -6.22
C GLY A 138 0.84 -7.24 -7.33
N ILE A 139 0.50 -6.01 -7.72
CA ILE A 139 1.15 -5.22 -8.76
C ILE A 139 2.43 -4.63 -8.16
N PHE A 140 3.51 -5.42 -8.24
CA PHE A 140 4.87 -5.07 -7.83
C PHE A 140 5.85 -5.41 -8.97
N PRO A 141 7.13 -5.00 -8.91
CA PRO A 141 8.11 -5.33 -9.95
C PRO A 141 8.14 -6.83 -10.23
N GLY A 142 8.01 -7.19 -11.50
CA GLY A 142 7.91 -8.57 -11.98
C GLY A 142 6.48 -9.08 -12.20
N ALA A 143 5.44 -8.39 -11.71
CA ALA A 143 4.05 -8.77 -11.94
C ALA A 143 3.70 -8.71 -13.44
N ARG A 144 2.86 -9.65 -13.87
CA ARG A 144 2.28 -9.69 -15.22
C ARG A 144 0.89 -9.07 -15.14
N VAL A 145 0.65 -8.07 -15.96
CA VAL A 145 -0.56 -7.23 -15.89
C VAL A 145 -1.23 -7.09 -17.24
N VAL A 146 -2.53 -6.81 -17.21
CA VAL A 146 -3.35 -6.31 -18.31
C VAL A 146 -3.96 -4.95 -17.91
N ARG A 147 -4.61 -4.27 -18.85
CA ARG A 147 -5.41 -3.07 -18.51
C ARG A 147 -6.46 -3.37 -17.42
N GLY A 148 -6.57 -2.46 -16.47
CA GLY A 148 -7.49 -2.50 -15.33
C GLY A 148 -8.82 -1.80 -15.61
N VAL A 149 -9.62 -1.60 -14.55
CA VAL A 149 -10.98 -1.07 -14.65
C VAL A 149 -11.01 0.42 -15.00
N ASP A 150 -9.97 1.18 -14.63
CA ASP A 150 -9.89 2.63 -14.86
C ASP A 150 -9.04 3.01 -16.07
N TRP A 151 -8.74 2.04 -16.92
CA TRP A 151 -7.92 2.26 -18.10
C TRP A 151 -8.54 3.30 -19.03
N GLN A 152 -7.75 4.33 -19.35
CA GLN A 152 -8.13 5.45 -20.21
C GLN A 152 -7.00 5.81 -21.20
N TRP A 153 -6.15 4.82 -21.52
CA TRP A 153 -4.87 5.04 -22.21
C TRP A 153 -4.85 4.45 -23.62
N GLU A 154 -6.00 4.46 -24.30
CA GLU A 154 -6.19 3.91 -25.65
C GLU A 154 -5.63 2.48 -25.76
N ASP A 155 -4.97 2.15 -26.87
CA ASP A 155 -4.32 0.85 -27.08
C ASP A 155 -2.80 0.90 -26.89
N GLN A 156 -2.32 1.69 -25.92
CA GLN A 156 -0.89 1.70 -25.56
C GLN A 156 -0.36 0.31 -25.16
N ASP A 157 -1.22 -0.55 -24.61
CA ASP A 157 -0.93 -1.95 -24.30
C ASP A 157 -1.00 -2.89 -25.53
N GLY A 158 -1.44 -2.39 -26.69
CA GLY A 158 -1.66 -3.17 -27.91
C GLY A 158 -3.04 -3.81 -28.02
N GLY A 159 -4.01 -3.36 -27.22
CA GLY A 159 -5.40 -3.81 -27.24
C GLY A 159 -5.81 -4.61 -26.01
N VAL A 160 -7.12 -4.72 -25.79
CA VAL A 160 -7.70 -5.39 -24.61
C VAL A 160 -7.13 -6.80 -24.42
N GLY A 161 -6.66 -7.09 -23.21
CA GLY A 161 -6.14 -8.40 -22.81
C GLY A 161 -4.67 -8.64 -23.19
N ARG A 162 -4.01 -7.71 -23.89
CA ARG A 162 -2.55 -7.74 -24.04
C ARG A 162 -1.87 -7.55 -22.70
N ARG A 163 -0.73 -8.21 -22.55
CA ARG A 163 -0.01 -8.31 -21.29
C ARG A 163 1.22 -7.43 -21.29
N GLY A 164 1.58 -6.98 -20.11
CA GLY A 164 2.82 -6.29 -19.82
C GLY A 164 3.46 -6.82 -18.56
N LYS A 165 4.67 -6.35 -18.28
CA LYS A 165 5.40 -6.64 -17.06
C LYS A 165 5.64 -5.33 -16.31
N VAL A 166 5.26 -5.28 -15.05
CA VAL A 166 5.61 -4.18 -14.15
C VAL A 166 7.13 -4.21 -13.96
N ASN A 167 7.79 -3.13 -14.34
CA ASN A 167 9.22 -2.97 -14.14
C ASN A 167 9.52 -2.34 -12.78
N GLU A 168 8.77 -1.32 -12.40
CA GLU A 168 9.00 -0.55 -11.18
C GLU A 168 7.70 0.05 -10.62
N ILE A 169 7.63 0.24 -9.31
CA ILE A 169 6.62 1.09 -8.66
C ILE A 169 7.21 2.48 -8.45
N GLN A 170 6.52 3.48 -8.96
CA GLN A 170 6.95 4.87 -8.96
C GLN A 170 5.87 5.77 -8.34
N ASP A 171 6.23 7.03 -8.18
CA ASP A 171 5.33 8.06 -7.70
C ASP A 171 4.58 8.63 -8.90
N TRP A 172 3.24 8.66 -8.88
CA TRP A 172 2.48 9.37 -9.93
C TRP A 172 2.76 10.87 -9.86
N SER A 173 2.90 11.39 -8.65
CA SER A 173 3.31 12.76 -8.38
C SER A 173 4.12 12.81 -7.08
N SER A 174 4.89 13.89 -6.88
CA SER A 174 5.64 14.10 -5.62
C SER A 174 4.74 14.18 -4.39
N ALA A 175 3.46 14.50 -4.56
CA ALA A 175 2.46 14.54 -3.51
C ALA A 175 1.78 13.18 -3.24
N SER A 176 1.95 12.19 -4.12
CA SER A 176 1.37 10.86 -3.99
C SER A 176 2.42 9.79 -4.30
N PRO A 177 3.28 9.43 -3.34
CA PRO A 177 4.32 8.43 -3.56
C PRO A 177 3.76 7.01 -3.71
N ARG A 178 4.46 6.18 -4.49
CA ARG A 178 4.18 4.75 -4.70
C ARG A 178 2.75 4.47 -5.17
N SER A 179 2.26 5.31 -6.06
CA SER A 179 0.88 5.34 -6.55
C SER A 179 0.77 5.03 -8.05
N ALA A 180 1.89 4.62 -8.67
CA ALA A 180 1.98 4.31 -10.07
C ALA A 180 2.90 3.11 -10.34
N ALA A 181 2.69 2.44 -11.47
CA ALA A 181 3.52 1.34 -11.94
C ALA A 181 4.02 1.63 -13.36
N TYR A 182 5.34 1.55 -13.57
CA TYR A 182 5.94 1.63 -14.89
C TYR A 182 5.91 0.24 -15.53
N VAL A 183 5.23 0.12 -16.66
CA VAL A 183 4.97 -1.15 -17.34
C VAL A 183 5.70 -1.19 -18.68
N VAL A 184 6.31 -2.33 -18.96
CA VAL A 184 6.81 -2.70 -20.29
C VAL A 184 5.85 -3.72 -20.88
N TRP A 185 5.11 -3.33 -21.90
CA TRP A 185 4.15 -4.19 -22.62
C TRP A 185 4.88 -5.18 -23.53
N ASP A 186 4.25 -6.33 -23.80
CA ASP A 186 4.85 -7.40 -24.62
C ASP A 186 5.06 -6.97 -26.08
N ASN A 187 4.32 -5.97 -26.56
CA ASN A 187 4.52 -5.34 -27.87
C ASN A 187 5.70 -4.34 -27.91
N GLY A 188 6.40 -4.14 -26.79
CA GLY A 188 7.53 -3.22 -26.65
C GLY A 188 7.16 -1.81 -26.19
N ALA A 189 5.88 -1.44 -26.19
CA ALA A 189 5.42 -0.16 -25.65
C ALA A 189 5.67 -0.05 -24.15
N LYS A 190 5.83 1.17 -23.65
CA LYS A 190 6.14 1.43 -22.23
C LYS A 190 5.44 2.68 -21.77
N ASN A 191 4.85 2.65 -20.58
CA ASN A 191 4.35 3.86 -19.96
C ASN A 191 4.17 3.68 -18.44
N LEU A 192 3.79 4.77 -17.78
CA LEU A 192 3.43 4.84 -16.37
C LEU A 192 1.90 4.82 -16.21
N TYR A 193 1.39 3.98 -15.31
CA TYR A 193 -0.05 3.80 -15.09
C TYR A 193 -0.41 3.91 -13.61
N ARG A 194 -1.63 4.36 -13.28
CA ARG A 194 -2.06 4.58 -11.90
C ARG A 194 -2.34 3.25 -11.20
N VAL A 195 -1.80 3.12 -9.99
CA VAL A 195 -2.04 2.02 -9.06
C VAL A 195 -2.17 2.64 -7.66
N GLY A 196 -3.36 3.15 -7.36
CA GLY A 196 -3.66 3.83 -6.10
C GLY A 196 -3.73 5.35 -6.15
N PHE A 197 -3.14 6.00 -7.18
CA PHE A 197 -3.31 7.45 -7.37
C PHE A 197 -4.79 7.79 -7.56
N GLU A 198 -5.34 8.67 -6.71
CA GLU A 198 -6.77 9.02 -6.69
C GLU A 198 -7.73 7.81 -6.60
N GLY A 199 -7.26 6.69 -6.03
CA GLY A 199 -8.06 5.46 -5.94
C GLY A 199 -8.22 4.72 -7.28
N MET A 200 -7.44 5.08 -8.30
CA MET A 200 -7.51 4.50 -9.64
C MET A 200 -6.71 3.19 -9.76
N ALA A 201 -7.26 2.24 -10.50
CA ALA A 201 -6.68 0.94 -10.82
C ALA A 201 -6.62 0.75 -12.34
N ASP A 202 -5.57 1.30 -12.95
CA ASP A 202 -5.34 1.20 -14.40
C ASP A 202 -4.80 -0.18 -14.81
N LEU A 203 -4.43 -1.05 -13.86
CA LEU A 203 -3.81 -2.36 -14.10
C LEU A 203 -4.50 -3.47 -13.27
N LYS A 204 -4.41 -4.71 -13.76
CA LYS A 204 -4.92 -5.95 -13.16
C LYS A 204 -4.03 -7.14 -13.49
#